data_AF-A0A1Q7GV00-F1
#
_entry.id   AF-A0A1Q7GV00-F1
#
_cell.length_a   1.000
_cell.length_b   1.000
_cell.length_c   1.000
_cell.angle_alpha   90.00
_cell.angle_beta   90.00
_cell.angle_gamma   90.00
#
_symmetry.space_group_name_H-M   'P 1'
#
loop_
_entity.id
_entity.type
_entity.pdbx_description
1 polymer ?
#
loop_
_entity_poly.entity_id
_entity_poly.type
_entity_poly.pdbx_seq_one_letter_code
_entity_poly.pdbx_strand_id
1 'polypeptide(L)'
;MSRPILPATVLLSALVSVTVPLAGQSRTVPYRTLNDRLQPREYSTLADWQRRASYLREHILASAGLLPAPEKTALRPHVFDEKRHRDYSVSKVYFESLPGFYVTGNLYRPAGNNIAGPFPAILSPHGHWAYGRLENTDLTSGPGRAISLARQGFVVFTYDMVGYDDSRQLTHEFGGPREKLWGLSLSGLQLWNSIRSVDFLESLPEVDRDRIGATGESGGGTQTFLVAAVDARIKVAAPVNMISLHMQGGCLCENAPGLRLDTNNVELAALFAPRPLLMVAATGDWTNETPEVEYPAMRRIYALFGAEDRVHSVQFQAPHNYNRNSREAVYNWMARWLQHAPVDVQVSERPFTVERLTDLLVFLGRSLPDGALTANQLVDHWIASARRQLHDGDSRIFQSALLHALTLERRPSRDGAASKVIVSAGVDPDVDAALLRAGFTVRQVRVTPYDAEAAAKIDHFDTYNRTAASQRVADIVQALDENPGAMIVAGGDFGLPALLAAAVVPVARAIVDVGRFDNGSDQAFVERVYIPGLRRAGDFQTAIAMTRGRVEIHNAADRFTLEGARVQRDKLTPQQIAALLR
;
A
#
# COMPACT_ATOMS: atom_id res chain seq x y z
N MET A 1 30.78 -89.83 -28.52
CA MET A 1 30.70 -88.36 -28.58
C MET A 1 29.24 -88.03 -28.84
N SER A 2 28.48 -87.76 -27.78
CA SER A 2 27.03 -88.00 -27.79
C SER A 2 26.31 -86.92 -26.98
N ARG A 3 25.32 -86.24 -27.59
CA ARG A 3 24.31 -85.41 -26.89
C ARG A 3 23.55 -86.26 -25.85
N PRO A 4 23.08 -85.68 -24.72
CA PRO A 4 21.63 -85.41 -24.53
C PRO A 4 21.32 -84.18 -23.59
N ILE A 5 20.24 -83.38 -23.74
CA ILE A 5 18.79 -83.48 -23.33
C ILE A 5 18.44 -82.45 -22.21
N LEU A 6 17.33 -81.72 -22.42
CA LEU A 6 16.57 -80.82 -21.52
C LEU A 6 15.83 -81.62 -20.40
N PRO A 7 15.42 -81.04 -19.25
CA PRO A 7 14.08 -80.43 -19.21
C PRO A 7 13.90 -79.23 -18.26
N ALA A 8 12.78 -78.55 -18.47
CA ALA A 8 12.27 -77.40 -17.74
C ALA A 8 11.66 -77.77 -16.37
N THR A 9 11.73 -76.84 -15.40
CA THR A 9 10.80 -76.81 -14.26
C THR A 9 10.47 -75.36 -13.88
N VAL A 10 9.17 -75.10 -13.85
CA VAL A 10 8.48 -73.89 -13.39
C VAL A 10 8.55 -73.80 -11.86
N LEU A 11 8.77 -72.60 -11.29
CA LEU A 11 8.34 -72.31 -9.91
C LEU A 11 7.92 -70.84 -9.72
N LEU A 12 6.70 -70.71 -9.21
CA LEU A 12 5.99 -69.50 -8.79
C LEU A 12 6.82 -68.63 -7.82
N SER A 13 6.80 -67.31 -8.03
CA SER A 13 7.10 -66.32 -6.99
C SER A 13 5.94 -65.34 -6.86
N ALA A 14 5.38 -65.26 -5.65
CA ALA A 14 4.29 -64.39 -5.27
C ALA A 14 4.78 -62.93 -5.19
N LEU A 15 4.09 -62.03 -5.91
CA LEU A 15 4.28 -60.58 -5.82
C LEU A 15 3.46 -60.04 -4.64
N VAL A 16 4.14 -59.66 -3.57
CA VAL A 16 3.59 -58.77 -2.54
C VAL A 16 3.78 -57.33 -3.04
N SER A 17 2.71 -56.72 -3.52
CA SER A 17 2.69 -55.30 -3.87
C SER A 17 2.58 -54.45 -2.61
N VAL A 18 3.71 -53.94 -2.12
CA VAL A 18 3.71 -52.84 -1.13
C VAL A 18 3.44 -51.55 -1.89
N THR A 19 2.19 -51.11 -1.89
CA THR A 19 1.83 -49.75 -2.31
C THR A 19 2.25 -48.77 -1.22
N VAL A 20 3.40 -48.13 -1.41
CA VAL A 20 3.76 -46.91 -0.66
C VAL A 20 2.84 -45.80 -1.18
N PRO A 21 2.04 -45.14 -0.34
CA PRO A 21 1.29 -43.98 -0.79
C PRO A 21 2.29 -42.87 -1.10
N LEU A 22 2.31 -42.41 -2.36
CA LEU A 22 2.88 -41.12 -2.71
C LEU A 22 2.08 -40.06 -1.97
N ALA A 23 2.57 -39.68 -0.79
CA ALA A 23 2.17 -38.45 -0.13
C ALA A 23 2.49 -37.32 -1.11
N GLY A 24 1.47 -36.80 -1.77
CA GLY A 24 1.56 -35.57 -2.52
C GLY A 24 1.96 -34.47 -1.55
N GLN A 25 3.26 -34.16 -1.49
CA GLN A 25 3.73 -32.94 -0.89
C GLN A 25 3.11 -31.79 -1.68
N SER A 26 2.00 -31.26 -1.17
CA SER A 26 1.51 -29.94 -1.54
C SER A 26 2.68 -28.99 -1.35
N ARG A 27 3.36 -28.60 -2.43
CA ARG A 27 4.41 -27.57 -2.38
C ARG A 27 3.73 -26.32 -1.85
N THR A 28 3.98 -25.99 -0.59
CA THR A 28 3.62 -24.68 -0.04
C THR A 28 4.41 -23.66 -0.85
N VAL A 29 3.70 -22.76 -1.52
CA VAL A 29 4.34 -21.64 -2.20
C VAL A 29 4.96 -20.78 -1.09
N PRO A 30 6.27 -20.48 -1.13
CA PRO A 30 6.88 -19.66 -0.10
C PRO A 30 6.23 -18.26 -0.08
N TYR A 31 6.13 -17.67 1.11
CA TYR A 31 5.65 -16.31 1.26
C TYR A 31 6.56 -15.33 0.53
N ARG A 32 5.95 -14.31 -0.07
CA ARG A 32 6.67 -13.26 -0.78
C ARG A 32 7.45 -12.39 0.18
N THR A 33 8.63 -11.96 -0.24
CA THR A 33 9.49 -11.05 0.51
C THR A 33 9.73 -9.75 -0.25
N LEU A 34 10.24 -8.72 0.44
CA LEU A 34 10.64 -7.47 -0.19
C LEU A 34 11.82 -7.64 -1.18
N ASN A 35 12.55 -8.76 -1.14
CA ASN A 35 13.72 -9.06 -1.98
C ASN A 35 13.42 -10.09 -3.08
N ASP A 36 12.17 -10.49 -3.27
CA ASP A 36 11.81 -11.38 -4.36
C ASP A 36 12.05 -10.68 -5.70
N ARG A 37 12.56 -11.44 -6.69
CA ARG A 37 12.66 -10.97 -8.07
C ARG A 37 11.31 -11.01 -8.75
N LEU A 38 10.73 -9.84 -8.96
CA LEU A 38 9.45 -9.65 -9.63
C LEU A 38 9.65 -9.45 -11.13
N GLN A 39 8.68 -9.90 -11.93
CA GLN A 39 8.68 -9.67 -13.37
C GLN A 39 7.89 -8.39 -13.69
N PRO A 40 8.36 -7.57 -14.64
CA PRO A 40 7.59 -6.42 -15.09
C PRO A 40 6.32 -6.90 -15.78
N ARG A 41 5.18 -6.34 -15.39
CA ARG A 41 3.89 -6.64 -16.06
C ARG A 41 3.81 -5.87 -17.37
N GLU A 42 3.28 -6.52 -18.41
CA GLU A 42 3.14 -5.93 -19.73
C GLU A 42 1.69 -5.50 -20.01
N TYR A 43 1.56 -4.41 -20.76
CA TYR A 43 0.29 -3.82 -21.16
C TYR A 43 0.30 -3.60 -22.68
N SER A 44 -0.63 -4.26 -23.38
CA SER A 44 -0.70 -4.20 -24.84
C SER A 44 -1.37 -2.92 -25.36
N THR A 45 -2.27 -2.32 -24.57
CA THR A 45 -3.01 -1.11 -24.98
C THR A 45 -3.03 -0.06 -23.88
N LEU A 46 -3.18 1.20 -24.29
CA LEU A 46 -3.39 2.32 -23.36
C LEU A 46 -4.62 2.10 -22.48
N ALA A 47 -5.69 1.51 -23.01
CA ALA A 47 -6.90 1.23 -22.26
C ALA A 47 -6.67 0.20 -21.15
N ASP A 48 -5.86 -0.85 -21.40
CA ASP A 48 -5.51 -1.84 -20.37
C ASP A 48 -4.70 -1.20 -19.24
N TRP A 49 -3.70 -0.38 -19.60
CA TRP A 49 -2.93 0.37 -18.64
C TRP A 49 -3.79 1.36 -17.84
N GLN A 50 -4.67 2.12 -18.49
CA GLN A 50 -5.53 3.11 -17.81
C GLN A 50 -6.47 2.46 -16.79
N ARG A 51 -7.06 1.30 -17.10
CA ARG A 51 -7.89 0.55 -16.13
C ARG A 51 -7.07 0.14 -14.92
N ARG A 52 -5.88 -0.42 -15.15
CA ARG A 52 -4.97 -0.81 -14.06
C ARG A 52 -4.47 0.39 -13.25
N ALA A 53 -4.11 1.48 -13.92
CA ALA A 53 -3.64 2.69 -13.28
C ALA A 53 -4.71 3.34 -12.41
N SER A 54 -5.98 3.28 -12.83
CA SER A 54 -7.11 3.73 -12.00
C SER A 54 -7.21 2.90 -10.73
N TYR A 55 -7.20 1.56 -10.85
CA TYR A 55 -7.21 0.65 -9.70
C TYR A 55 -6.04 0.92 -8.75
N LEU A 56 -4.82 1.04 -9.27
CA LEU A 56 -3.63 1.20 -8.42
C LEU A 56 -3.58 2.55 -7.69
N ARG A 57 -4.03 3.65 -8.29
CA ARG A 57 -4.10 4.94 -7.59
C ARG A 57 -5.04 4.86 -6.39
N GLU A 58 -6.22 4.28 -6.59
CA GLU A 58 -7.18 4.07 -5.51
C GLU A 58 -6.66 3.06 -4.49
N HIS A 59 -5.96 2.02 -4.93
CA HIS A 59 -5.33 1.03 -4.05
C HIS A 59 -4.23 1.64 -3.16
N ILE A 60 -3.36 2.50 -3.70
CA ILE A 60 -2.38 3.25 -2.91
C ILE A 60 -3.09 4.04 -1.81
N LEU A 61 -4.15 4.78 -2.15
CA LEU A 61 -4.92 5.57 -1.18
C LEU A 61 -5.57 4.66 -0.12
N ALA A 62 -6.19 3.56 -0.51
CA ALA A 62 -6.81 2.62 0.41
C ALA A 62 -5.80 1.95 1.36
N SER A 63 -4.68 1.45 0.85
CA SER A 63 -3.59 0.87 1.65
C SER A 63 -2.95 1.89 2.61
N ALA A 64 -2.93 3.17 2.22
CA ALA A 64 -2.48 4.27 3.06
C ALA A 64 -3.54 4.76 4.08
N GLY A 65 -4.75 4.17 4.08
CA GLY A 65 -5.87 4.61 4.92
C GLY A 65 -6.55 5.91 4.47
N LEU A 66 -6.19 6.40 3.28
CA LEU A 66 -6.62 7.65 2.66
C LEU A 66 -7.84 7.48 1.73
N LEU A 67 -8.55 6.35 1.83
CA LEU A 67 -9.85 6.12 1.20
C LEU A 67 -10.86 5.68 2.28
N PRO A 68 -11.82 6.55 2.68
CA PRO A 68 -11.98 7.96 2.26
C PRO A 68 -10.79 8.82 2.69
N ALA A 69 -10.58 9.95 2.00
CA ALA A 69 -9.53 10.90 2.38
C ALA A 69 -9.82 11.50 3.77
N PRO A 70 -8.80 11.64 4.65
CA PRO A 70 -8.96 12.45 5.86
C PRO A 70 -9.35 13.88 5.50
N GLU A 71 -10.06 14.55 6.41
CA GLU A 71 -10.38 15.96 6.23
C GLU A 71 -9.11 16.80 6.15
N LYS A 72 -9.00 17.64 5.13
CA LYS A 72 -7.92 18.62 4.99
C LYS A 72 -8.19 19.83 5.88
N THR A 73 -7.83 19.75 7.16
CA THR A 73 -7.94 20.86 8.11
C THR A 73 -6.97 22.00 7.77
N ALA A 74 -7.10 23.17 8.41
CA ALA A 74 -6.17 24.27 8.17
C ALA A 74 -4.73 23.88 8.56
N LEU A 75 -3.75 24.18 7.70
CA LEU A 75 -2.34 23.83 7.94
C LEU A 75 -1.72 24.59 9.13
N ARG A 76 -2.15 25.84 9.36
CA ARG A 76 -1.56 26.76 10.36
C ARG A 76 -0.02 26.78 10.27
N PRO A 77 0.56 27.14 9.12
CA PRO A 77 2.00 27.09 8.95
C PRO A 77 2.70 28.19 9.73
N HIS A 78 3.79 27.82 10.40
CA HIS A 78 4.70 28.74 11.06
C HIS A 78 6.06 28.67 10.35
N VAL A 79 6.43 29.75 9.66
CA VAL A 79 7.72 29.93 8.99
C VAL A 79 8.52 30.98 9.75
N PHE A 80 9.69 30.63 10.26
CA PHE A 80 10.44 31.50 11.18
C PHE A 80 11.96 31.28 11.15
N ASP A 81 12.71 32.13 11.87
CA ASP A 81 14.17 32.13 11.97
C ASP A 81 14.89 32.10 10.60
N GLU A 82 14.48 32.98 9.67
CA GLU A 82 15.11 33.04 8.34
C GLU A 82 16.61 33.35 8.45
N LYS A 83 17.42 32.52 7.81
CA LYS A 83 18.82 32.80 7.49
C LYS A 83 18.90 33.21 6.02
N ARG A 84 19.20 34.49 5.80
CA ARG A 84 19.29 35.07 4.46
C ARG A 84 20.74 35.13 3.99
N HIS A 85 20.99 34.55 2.83
CA HIS A 85 22.25 34.65 2.09
C HIS A 85 22.07 35.54 0.87
N ARG A 86 23.14 35.73 0.11
CA ARG A 86 23.13 36.54 -1.12
C ARG A 86 22.16 35.99 -2.17
N ASP A 87 22.14 34.67 -2.37
CA ASP A 87 21.46 34.02 -3.49
C ASP A 87 20.40 32.96 -3.10
N TYR A 88 20.20 32.74 -1.80
CA TYR A 88 19.10 31.95 -1.25
C TYR A 88 18.78 32.37 0.19
N SER A 89 17.65 31.91 0.72
CA SER A 89 17.39 31.89 2.17
C SER A 89 16.92 30.51 2.61
N VAL A 90 17.02 30.24 3.91
CA VAL A 90 16.44 29.05 4.55
C VAL A 90 15.68 29.47 5.81
N SER A 91 14.49 28.92 6.01
CA SER A 91 13.67 29.12 7.21
C SER A 91 13.27 27.80 7.85
N LYS A 92 13.01 27.81 9.14
CA LYS A 92 12.38 26.68 9.85
C LYS A 92 10.88 26.71 9.61
N VAL A 93 10.27 25.53 9.49
CA VAL A 93 8.84 25.38 9.24
C VAL A 93 8.26 24.29 10.12
N TYR A 94 7.08 24.56 10.69
CA TYR A 94 6.15 23.50 11.08
C TYR A 94 4.71 23.85 10.69
N PHE A 95 3.89 22.83 10.49
CA PHE A 95 2.45 22.97 10.24
C PHE A 95 1.71 21.67 10.62
N GLU A 96 0.39 21.75 10.80
CA GLU A 96 -0.46 20.59 11.10
C GLU A 96 -0.84 19.84 9.81
N SER A 97 -0.40 18.58 9.69
CA SER A 97 -0.91 17.69 8.63
C SER A 97 -2.21 17.01 9.06
N LEU A 98 -2.37 16.73 10.35
CA LEU A 98 -3.61 16.37 11.04
C LEU A 98 -3.74 17.26 12.28
N PRO A 99 -4.94 17.47 12.83
CA PRO A 99 -5.12 18.26 14.06
C PRO A 99 -4.18 17.80 15.19
N GLY A 100 -3.32 18.71 15.67
CA GLY A 100 -2.33 18.44 16.71
C GLY A 100 -1.19 17.48 16.31
N PHE A 101 -1.01 17.14 15.03
CA PHE A 101 0.14 16.37 14.53
C PHE A 101 0.91 17.18 13.48
N TYR A 102 2.20 17.37 13.74
CA TYR A 102 3.01 18.35 13.05
C TYR A 102 3.97 17.74 12.03
N VAL A 103 4.01 18.34 10.85
CA VAL A 103 5.10 18.19 9.89
C VAL A 103 6.11 19.31 10.17
N THR A 104 7.37 18.94 10.22
CA THR A 104 8.51 19.83 10.47
C THR A 104 9.48 19.79 9.30
N GLY A 105 10.14 20.90 9.01
CA GLY A 105 11.02 20.97 7.86
C GLY A 105 11.76 22.29 7.70
N ASN A 106 12.45 22.41 6.57
CA ASN A 106 13.13 23.64 6.16
C ASN A 106 12.64 24.09 4.79
N LEU A 107 12.41 25.39 4.67
CA LEU A 107 11.97 26.03 3.43
C LEU A 107 13.09 26.89 2.87
N TYR A 108 13.60 26.48 1.71
CA TYR A 108 14.65 27.17 0.99
C TYR A 108 14.03 27.97 -0.15
N ARG A 109 14.47 29.22 -0.30
CA ARG A 109 13.92 30.16 -1.29
C ARG A 109 15.00 30.82 -2.11
N PRO A 110 14.72 31.16 -3.38
CA PRO A 110 15.58 32.06 -4.14
C PRO A 110 15.69 33.41 -3.43
N ALA A 111 16.89 33.98 -3.37
CA ALA A 111 17.13 35.33 -2.85
C ALA A 111 18.06 36.12 -3.76
N GLY A 112 18.04 37.45 -3.65
CA GLY A 112 18.87 38.36 -4.44
C GLY A 112 18.10 39.58 -4.92
N ASN A 113 18.82 40.52 -5.53
CA ASN A 113 18.21 41.71 -6.15
C ASN A 113 17.59 41.32 -7.50
N ASN A 114 16.38 41.82 -7.79
CA ASN A 114 15.65 41.60 -9.06
C ASN A 114 15.15 40.18 -9.35
N ILE A 115 14.95 39.35 -8.32
CA ILE A 115 14.24 38.07 -8.49
C ILE A 115 12.78 38.26 -8.07
N ALA A 116 11.85 38.07 -8.99
CA ALA A 116 10.41 38.08 -8.72
C ALA A 116 9.79 36.75 -9.17
N GLY A 117 8.94 36.19 -8.31
CA GLY A 117 8.18 34.97 -8.61
C GLY A 117 7.04 35.20 -9.61
N PRO A 118 6.17 34.20 -9.80
CA PRO A 118 6.11 32.95 -9.06
C PRO A 118 7.20 31.94 -9.50
N PHE A 119 7.72 31.19 -8.54
CA PHE A 119 8.79 30.21 -8.73
C PHE A 119 8.24 28.78 -8.85
N PRO A 120 8.82 27.92 -9.69
CA PRO A 120 8.60 26.49 -9.55
C PRO A 120 9.01 26.02 -8.15
N ALA A 121 8.37 24.97 -7.65
CA ALA A 121 8.67 24.42 -6.33
C ALA A 121 9.08 22.96 -6.38
N ILE A 122 9.87 22.52 -5.41
CA ILE A 122 10.33 21.13 -5.27
C ILE A 122 9.97 20.63 -3.87
N LEU A 123 9.15 19.57 -3.83
CA LEU A 123 8.96 18.75 -2.65
C LEU A 123 10.15 17.79 -2.51
N SER A 124 10.80 17.79 -1.35
CA SER A 124 12.08 17.10 -1.18
C SER A 124 12.11 16.18 0.04
N PRO A 125 11.42 15.02 0.00
CA PRO A 125 11.59 13.99 1.03
C PRO A 125 13.02 13.46 1.06
N HIS A 126 13.45 12.94 2.20
CA HIS A 126 14.75 12.31 2.40
C HIS A 126 14.58 10.81 2.64
N GLY A 127 15.65 10.02 2.53
CA GLY A 127 15.64 8.63 2.96
C GLY A 127 16.30 8.42 4.32
N HIS A 128 16.68 7.17 4.60
CA HIS A 128 17.11 6.70 5.93
C HIS A 128 18.60 6.95 6.19
N TRP A 129 18.99 8.23 6.32
CA TRP A 129 20.32 8.62 6.80
C TRP A 129 20.26 9.03 8.27
N ALA A 130 21.41 9.03 8.96
CA ALA A 130 21.48 9.26 10.40
C ALA A 130 20.88 10.61 10.82
N TYR A 131 21.08 11.64 9.99
CA TYR A 131 20.55 12.98 10.22
C TYR A 131 19.37 13.34 9.30
N GLY A 132 18.64 12.35 8.77
CA GLY A 132 17.40 12.59 8.02
C GLY A 132 17.54 13.66 6.93
N ARG A 133 16.70 14.72 6.98
CA ARG A 133 16.76 15.83 5.99
C ARG A 133 18.01 16.70 6.11
N LEU A 134 18.72 16.60 7.23
CA LEU A 134 19.90 17.40 7.59
C LEU A 134 21.22 16.70 7.23
N GLU A 135 21.18 15.47 6.73
CA GLU A 135 22.38 14.74 6.34
C GLU A 135 23.18 15.51 5.30
N ASN A 136 24.50 15.60 5.51
CA ASN A 136 25.43 16.31 4.64
C ASN A 136 26.81 15.63 4.62
N THR A 137 26.96 14.73 3.64
CA THR A 137 28.17 13.96 3.35
C THR A 137 28.41 13.95 1.83
N ASP A 138 29.51 13.36 1.39
CA ASP A 138 29.76 13.16 -0.05
C ASP A 138 28.76 12.19 -0.70
N LEU A 139 28.20 11.26 0.09
CA LEU A 139 27.20 10.29 -0.39
C LEU A 139 25.81 10.90 -0.52
N THR A 140 25.43 11.81 0.35
CA THR A 140 24.13 12.50 0.27
C THR A 140 24.21 13.86 0.95
N SER A 141 23.49 14.84 0.41
CA SER A 141 23.34 16.15 1.06
C SER A 141 21.94 16.70 0.83
N GLY A 142 21.08 16.56 1.85
CA GLY A 142 19.72 17.12 1.85
C GLY A 142 19.74 18.65 1.77
N PRO A 143 20.47 19.34 2.66
CA PRO A 143 20.61 20.79 2.61
C PRO A 143 21.34 21.27 1.34
N GLY A 144 22.41 20.59 0.90
CA GLY A 144 23.13 20.94 -0.32
C GLY A 144 22.25 20.86 -1.57
N ARG A 145 21.39 19.84 -1.66
CA ARG A 145 20.35 19.72 -2.69
C ARG A 145 19.40 20.92 -2.68
N ALA A 146 18.88 21.27 -1.50
CA ALA A 146 17.91 22.34 -1.36
C ALA A 146 18.51 23.74 -1.63
N ILE A 147 19.73 24.00 -1.15
CA ILE A 147 20.48 25.23 -1.42
C ILE A 147 20.71 25.40 -2.93
N SER A 148 21.16 24.33 -3.59
CA SER A 148 21.50 24.37 -5.01
C SER A 148 20.27 24.60 -5.89
N LEU A 149 19.14 23.95 -5.57
CA LEU A 149 17.86 24.19 -6.25
C LEU A 149 17.32 25.61 -5.96
N ALA A 150 17.41 26.09 -4.72
CA ALA A 150 17.00 27.46 -4.39
C ALA A 150 17.78 28.51 -5.19
N ARG A 151 19.09 28.32 -5.31
CA ARG A 151 19.98 29.12 -6.15
C ARG A 151 19.64 29.07 -7.65
N GLN A 152 18.95 28.03 -8.11
CA GLN A 152 18.48 27.89 -9.48
C GLN A 152 17.09 28.52 -9.69
N GLY A 153 16.47 29.09 -8.66
CA GLY A 153 15.14 29.71 -8.77
C GLY A 153 13.98 28.77 -8.41
N PHE A 154 14.21 27.73 -7.62
CA PHE A 154 13.16 26.88 -7.07
C PHE A 154 12.84 27.22 -5.61
N VAL A 155 11.58 27.16 -5.21
CA VAL A 155 11.22 27.07 -3.78
C VAL A 155 11.32 25.60 -3.37
N VAL A 156 12.10 25.27 -2.35
CA VAL A 156 12.33 23.87 -1.96
C VAL A 156 11.86 23.64 -0.54
N PHE A 157 11.01 22.64 -0.34
CA PHE A 157 10.60 22.21 0.99
C PHE A 157 11.13 20.81 1.29
N THR A 158 12.06 20.72 2.25
CA THR A 158 12.50 19.46 2.85
C THR A 158 11.76 19.28 4.17
N TYR A 159 11.32 18.06 4.47
CA TYR A 159 10.52 17.77 5.66
C TYR A 159 10.87 16.42 6.26
N ASP A 160 10.62 16.31 7.56
CA ASP A 160 10.95 15.14 8.35
C ASP A 160 10.04 13.95 8.00
N MET A 161 10.66 12.80 7.79
CA MET A 161 10.01 11.52 8.00
C MET A 161 9.48 11.44 9.43
N VAL A 162 8.40 10.69 9.63
CA VAL A 162 7.82 10.50 10.95
C VAL A 162 8.84 9.76 11.83
N GLY A 163 9.21 10.32 12.98
CA GLY A 163 10.22 9.74 13.87
C GLY A 163 11.65 10.20 13.60
N TYR A 164 11.88 11.11 12.65
CA TYR A 164 13.19 11.72 12.36
C TYR A 164 13.26 13.18 12.81
N ASP A 165 14.48 13.63 13.12
CA ASP A 165 14.83 15.02 13.43
C ASP A 165 13.88 15.69 14.44
N ASP A 166 12.95 16.54 14.00
CA ASP A 166 11.98 17.25 14.85
C ASP A 166 10.58 16.58 14.87
N SER A 167 10.32 15.61 13.99
CA SER A 167 9.09 14.82 14.00
C SER A 167 9.15 13.72 15.06
N ARG A 168 8.88 14.09 16.32
CA ARG A 168 9.05 13.19 17.49
C ARG A 168 7.77 12.73 18.17
N GLN A 169 6.60 13.11 17.64
CA GLN A 169 5.31 12.70 18.22
C GLN A 169 5.06 11.19 18.10
N LEU A 170 5.67 10.56 17.10
CA LEU A 170 5.66 9.12 16.85
C LEU A 170 7.10 8.66 16.61
N THR A 171 7.42 7.40 16.94
CA THR A 171 8.69 6.78 16.56
C THR A 171 8.64 6.31 15.10
N HIS A 172 9.80 6.06 14.50
CA HIS A 172 9.89 5.48 13.15
C HIS A 172 9.55 3.98 13.08
N GLU A 173 8.95 3.45 14.15
CA GLU A 173 8.45 2.07 14.26
C GLU A 173 6.95 2.05 14.59
N PHE A 174 6.29 3.21 14.55
CA PHE A 174 4.89 3.35 14.91
C PHE A 174 3.97 2.47 14.05
N GLY A 175 3.07 1.78 14.71
CA GLY A 175 2.01 0.98 14.12
C GLY A 175 1.63 -0.18 15.03
N GLY A 176 0.84 -1.09 14.48
CA GLY A 176 0.35 -2.26 15.19
C GLY A 176 -0.89 -2.83 14.49
N PRO A 177 -1.33 -4.04 14.86
CA PRO A 177 -2.52 -4.63 14.26
C PRO A 177 -3.76 -3.74 14.42
N ARG A 178 -3.94 -3.08 15.58
CA ARG A 178 -5.09 -2.19 15.80
C ARG A 178 -5.07 -0.97 14.89
N GLU A 179 -3.93 -0.30 14.78
CA GLU A 179 -3.76 0.89 13.94
C GLU A 179 -3.98 0.53 12.46
N LYS A 180 -3.39 -0.59 12.03
CA LYS A 180 -3.53 -1.11 10.66
C LYS A 180 -4.97 -1.51 10.32
N LEU A 181 -5.76 -2.05 11.26
CA LEU A 181 -7.21 -2.30 11.03
C LEU A 181 -7.96 -1.01 10.63
N TRP A 182 -7.56 0.12 11.23
CA TRP A 182 -8.13 1.43 10.97
C TRP A 182 -7.39 2.21 9.87
N GLY A 183 -6.51 1.54 9.10
CA GLY A 183 -5.78 2.16 7.99
C GLY A 183 -4.71 3.16 8.43
N LEU A 184 -4.42 3.27 9.73
CA LEU A 184 -3.36 4.13 10.22
C LEU A 184 -2.04 3.34 10.21
N SER A 185 -1.11 3.75 9.35
CA SER A 185 0.21 3.15 9.23
C SER A 185 1.28 4.23 9.08
N LEU A 186 2.54 3.91 9.40
CA LEU A 186 3.66 4.84 9.25
C LEU A 186 3.79 5.32 7.79
N SER A 187 3.71 4.40 6.83
CA SER A 187 3.75 4.70 5.40
C SER A 187 2.56 5.53 4.93
N GLY A 188 1.35 5.22 5.39
CA GLY A 188 0.15 6.00 5.07
C GLY A 188 0.21 7.43 5.62
N LEU A 189 0.68 7.59 6.87
CA LEU A 189 0.86 8.90 7.48
C LEU A 189 1.96 9.72 6.80
N GLN A 190 3.05 9.09 6.34
CA GLN A 190 4.07 9.77 5.54
C GLN A 190 3.56 10.20 4.16
N LEU A 191 2.76 9.37 3.48
CA LEU A 191 2.13 9.76 2.22
C LEU A 191 1.18 10.94 2.45
N TRP A 192 0.40 10.92 3.52
CA TRP A 192 -0.45 12.04 3.92
C TRP A 192 0.38 13.30 4.19
N ASN A 193 1.45 13.21 4.97
CA ASN A 193 2.37 14.33 5.21
C ASN A 193 2.94 14.89 3.91
N SER A 194 3.25 14.02 2.93
CA SER A 194 3.71 14.43 1.60
C SER A 194 2.62 15.22 0.84
N ILE A 195 1.38 14.73 0.83
CA ILE A 195 0.22 15.44 0.22
C ILE A 195 0.00 16.80 0.90
N ARG A 196 0.07 16.85 2.23
CA ARG A 196 -0.10 18.08 3.02
C ARG A 196 1.07 19.05 2.87
N SER A 197 2.27 18.54 2.57
CA SER A 197 3.43 19.35 2.21
C SER A 197 3.28 19.99 0.83
N VAL A 198 2.59 19.34 -0.11
CA VAL A 198 2.19 19.99 -1.37
C VAL A 198 1.14 21.08 -1.11
N ASP A 199 0.16 20.84 -0.22
CA ASP A 199 -0.79 21.88 0.20
C ASP A 199 -0.07 23.09 0.81
N PHE A 200 0.99 22.85 1.59
CA PHE A 200 1.84 23.92 2.15
C PHE A 200 2.55 24.71 1.05
N LEU A 201 3.20 24.04 0.08
CA LEU A 201 3.84 24.72 -1.04
C LEU A 201 2.85 25.59 -1.82
N GLU A 202 1.65 25.10 -2.14
CA GLU A 202 0.63 25.88 -2.86
C GLU A 202 0.08 27.07 -2.06
N SER A 203 0.23 27.06 -0.73
CA SER A 203 -0.20 28.16 0.14
C SER A 203 0.76 29.35 0.11
N LEU A 204 2.00 29.16 -0.37
CA LEU A 204 3.00 30.22 -0.47
C LEU A 204 2.71 31.10 -1.70
N PRO A 205 2.57 32.43 -1.54
CA PRO A 205 2.21 33.32 -2.65
C PRO A 205 3.27 33.39 -3.75
N GLU A 206 4.52 33.08 -3.44
CA GLU A 206 5.63 33.05 -4.38
C GLU A 206 5.79 31.73 -5.15
N VAL A 207 4.97 30.70 -4.87
CA VAL A 207 5.02 29.41 -5.56
C VAL A 207 4.06 29.38 -6.74
N ASP A 208 4.58 28.94 -7.89
CA ASP A 208 3.78 28.60 -9.05
C ASP A 208 3.17 27.19 -8.88
N ARG A 209 1.85 27.15 -8.68
CA ARG A 209 1.09 25.92 -8.43
C ARG A 209 1.12 24.95 -9.60
N ASP A 210 1.36 25.44 -10.81
CA ASP A 210 1.43 24.61 -12.01
C ASP A 210 2.83 24.08 -12.29
N ARG A 211 3.81 24.36 -11.42
CA ARG A 211 5.22 23.95 -11.60
C ARG A 211 5.83 23.38 -10.32
N ILE A 212 5.17 22.36 -9.75
CA ILE A 212 5.66 21.62 -8.58
C ILE A 212 6.30 20.30 -9.01
N GLY A 213 7.55 20.06 -8.62
CA GLY A 213 8.25 18.78 -8.77
C GLY A 213 8.47 18.05 -7.45
N ALA A 214 8.88 16.80 -7.51
CA ALA A 214 9.26 16.01 -6.34
C ALA A 214 10.53 15.19 -6.57
N THR A 215 11.42 15.13 -5.57
CA THR A 215 12.61 14.29 -5.61
C THR A 215 13.10 13.90 -4.21
N GLY A 216 13.56 12.66 -4.09
CA GLY A 216 14.13 12.11 -2.87
C GLY A 216 14.77 10.76 -3.16
N GLU A 217 15.61 10.31 -2.25
CA GLU A 217 16.39 9.08 -2.37
C GLU A 217 15.92 7.98 -1.43
N SER A 218 16.10 6.71 -1.82
CA SER A 218 15.77 5.55 -0.97
C SER A 218 14.30 5.59 -0.52
N GLY A 219 14.00 5.55 0.78
CA GLY A 219 12.66 5.80 1.33
C GLY A 219 12.03 7.13 0.88
N GLY A 220 12.82 8.19 0.66
CA GLY A 220 12.36 9.43 0.05
C GLY A 220 12.04 9.28 -1.43
N GLY A 221 12.71 8.37 -2.13
CA GLY A 221 12.36 7.91 -3.48
C GLY A 221 11.01 7.18 -3.49
N THR A 222 10.77 6.33 -2.49
CA THR A 222 9.45 5.69 -2.28
C THR A 222 8.35 6.73 -2.10
N GLN A 223 8.55 7.70 -1.20
CA GLN A 223 7.58 8.77 -1.01
C GLN A 223 7.39 9.62 -2.29
N THR A 224 8.47 9.87 -3.04
CA THR A 224 8.41 10.63 -4.30
C THR A 224 7.50 9.96 -5.33
N PHE A 225 7.67 8.66 -5.62
CA PHE A 225 6.81 8.02 -6.61
C PHE A 225 5.39 7.76 -6.09
N LEU A 226 5.20 7.54 -4.79
CA LEU A 226 3.85 7.38 -4.21
C LEU A 226 3.05 8.67 -4.26
N VAL A 227 3.62 9.81 -3.82
CA VAL A 227 2.92 11.10 -3.89
C VAL A 227 2.68 11.53 -5.33
N ALA A 228 3.64 11.29 -6.23
CA ALA A 228 3.49 11.58 -7.65
C ALA A 228 2.38 10.74 -8.31
N ALA A 229 2.18 9.50 -7.87
CA ALA A 229 1.12 8.62 -8.37
C ALA A 229 -0.29 9.11 -8.02
N VAL A 230 -0.48 9.63 -6.80
CA VAL A 230 -1.81 9.99 -6.27
C VAL A 230 -2.12 11.48 -6.29
N ASP A 231 -1.12 12.34 -6.45
CA ASP A 231 -1.27 13.80 -6.48
C ASP A 231 -0.92 14.38 -7.85
N ALA A 232 -1.94 14.86 -8.57
CA ALA A 232 -1.79 15.42 -9.91
C ALA A 232 -1.09 16.78 -9.94
N ARG A 233 -0.87 17.42 -8.78
CA ARG A 233 -0.14 18.67 -8.66
C ARG A 233 1.36 18.50 -8.90
N ILE A 234 1.91 17.31 -8.63
CA ILE A 234 3.28 16.98 -9.00
C ILE A 234 3.37 16.86 -10.53
N LYS A 235 4.17 17.73 -11.16
CA LYS A 235 4.34 17.80 -12.61
C LYS A 235 5.59 17.10 -13.11
N VAL A 236 6.62 17.01 -12.27
CA VAL A 236 7.91 16.39 -12.59
C VAL A 236 8.40 15.58 -11.39
N ALA A 237 8.90 14.37 -11.60
CA ALA A 237 9.39 13.52 -10.52
C ALA A 237 10.78 12.96 -10.82
N ALA A 238 11.60 12.85 -9.78
CA ALA A 238 12.88 12.15 -9.84
C ALA A 238 13.13 11.32 -8.56
N PRO A 239 12.57 10.11 -8.46
CA PRO A 239 12.94 9.13 -7.44
C PRO A 239 14.38 8.65 -7.66
N VAL A 240 15.20 8.74 -6.61
CA VAL A 240 16.62 8.37 -6.66
C VAL A 240 16.83 7.05 -5.91
N ASN A 241 17.50 6.09 -6.56
CA ASN A 241 17.94 4.82 -5.97
C ASN A 241 16.82 4.01 -5.28
N MET A 242 15.64 3.88 -5.92
CA MET A 242 14.51 3.17 -5.30
C MET A 242 13.65 2.31 -6.22
N ILE A 243 13.39 2.73 -7.45
CA ILE A 243 12.54 1.96 -8.35
C ILE A 243 13.29 0.68 -8.76
N SER A 244 12.84 -0.47 -8.25
CA SER A 244 13.46 -1.78 -8.45
C SER A 244 12.40 -2.88 -8.53
N LEU A 245 12.72 -3.97 -9.21
CA LEU A 245 11.93 -5.21 -9.26
C LEU A 245 12.46 -6.29 -8.33
N HIS A 246 13.56 -6.06 -7.63
CA HIS A 246 14.19 -7.05 -6.75
C HIS A 246 14.51 -6.53 -5.33
N MET A 247 14.13 -5.29 -5.03
CA MET A 247 14.02 -4.75 -3.67
C MET A 247 12.87 -3.74 -3.62
N GLN A 248 11.89 -3.95 -2.75
CA GLN A 248 10.62 -3.21 -2.77
C GLN A 248 10.49 -2.09 -1.69
N GLY A 249 11.44 -1.99 -0.77
CA GLY A 249 11.46 -1.06 0.36
C GLY A 249 11.81 -1.77 1.65
N GLY A 250 12.88 -1.34 2.32
CA GLY A 250 13.41 -2.00 3.52
C GLY A 250 12.71 -1.59 4.81
N CYS A 251 12.12 -0.40 4.85
CA CYS A 251 11.53 0.17 6.06
C CYS A 251 10.00 0.04 6.11
N LEU A 252 9.43 0.00 7.31
CA LEU A 252 7.99 0.03 7.53
C LEU A 252 7.32 1.26 6.89
N CYS A 253 8.04 2.39 6.83
CA CYS A 253 7.57 3.65 6.28
C CYS A 253 7.37 3.62 4.74
N GLU A 254 7.84 2.55 4.08
CA GLU A 254 7.74 2.31 2.63
C GLU A 254 6.70 1.24 2.27
N ASN A 255 6.14 0.58 3.29
CA ASN A 255 5.40 -0.67 3.18
C ASN A 255 4.02 -0.51 3.81
N ALA A 256 3.08 0.07 3.05
CA ALA A 256 1.68 0.14 3.46
C ALA A 256 1.03 -1.26 3.38
N PRO A 257 0.25 -1.68 4.40
CA PRO A 257 -0.41 -2.97 4.36
C PRO A 257 -1.28 -3.15 3.11
N GLY A 258 -1.21 -4.33 2.51
CA GLY A 258 -1.91 -4.71 1.28
C GLY A 258 -1.30 -4.16 -0.01
N LEU A 259 -0.38 -3.18 0.05
CA LEU A 259 0.02 -2.38 -1.12
C LEU A 259 0.63 -3.20 -2.26
N ARG A 260 1.40 -4.26 -1.98
CA ARG A 260 2.19 -5.00 -2.98
C ARG A 260 1.78 -6.47 -3.11
N LEU A 261 0.52 -6.78 -2.82
CA LEU A 261 -0.04 -8.13 -3.01
C LEU A 261 -0.02 -8.59 -4.47
N ASP A 262 -0.24 -7.67 -5.42
CA ASP A 262 -0.32 -7.98 -6.85
C ASP A 262 0.40 -6.94 -7.74
N THR A 263 1.25 -6.10 -7.15
CA THR A 263 1.96 -5.00 -7.81
C THR A 263 3.39 -4.83 -7.28
N ASN A 264 4.13 -3.84 -7.80
CA ASN A 264 5.54 -3.58 -7.50
C ASN A 264 5.92 -2.10 -7.74
N ASN A 265 7.12 -1.70 -7.32
CA ASN A 265 7.59 -0.32 -7.41
C ASN A 265 7.63 0.24 -8.84
N VAL A 266 7.91 -0.58 -9.86
CA VAL A 266 7.88 -0.13 -11.27
C VAL A 266 6.46 0.24 -11.69
N GLU A 267 5.48 -0.60 -11.38
CA GLU A 267 4.09 -0.35 -11.73
C GLU A 267 3.52 0.87 -10.98
N LEU A 268 3.85 1.01 -9.69
CA LEU A 268 3.45 2.17 -8.89
C LEU A 268 4.09 3.46 -9.40
N ALA A 269 5.38 3.46 -9.73
CA ALA A 269 6.04 4.62 -10.31
C ALA A 269 5.52 4.96 -11.72
N ALA A 270 5.12 3.96 -12.49
CA ALA A 270 4.57 4.16 -13.84
C ALA A 270 3.24 4.89 -13.85
N LEU A 271 2.51 4.95 -12.72
CA LEU A 271 1.31 5.78 -12.55
C LEU A 271 1.56 7.27 -12.79
N PHE A 272 2.83 7.70 -12.81
CA PHE A 272 3.18 9.05 -13.17
C PHE A 272 3.05 9.36 -14.66
N ALA A 273 3.11 8.34 -15.54
CA ALA A 273 2.98 8.50 -16.98
C ALA A 273 1.67 9.25 -17.35
N PRO A 274 1.73 10.21 -18.30
CA PRO A 274 2.85 10.59 -19.16
C PRO A 274 3.65 11.81 -18.66
N ARG A 275 3.68 12.08 -17.35
CA ARG A 275 4.43 13.23 -16.80
C ARG A 275 5.93 12.93 -16.71
N PRO A 276 6.83 13.93 -16.78
CA PRO A 276 8.27 13.69 -16.77
C PRO A 276 8.86 12.98 -15.53
N LEU A 277 9.35 11.74 -15.70
CA LEU A 277 10.01 10.92 -14.67
C LEU A 277 11.49 10.68 -14.98
N LEU A 278 12.38 11.02 -14.05
CA LEU A 278 13.79 10.59 -14.08
C LEU A 278 14.01 9.46 -13.06
N MET A 279 14.56 8.34 -13.52
CA MET A 279 15.03 7.25 -12.68
C MET A 279 16.54 7.41 -12.48
N VAL A 280 16.97 7.80 -11.28
CA VAL A 280 18.40 7.84 -10.95
C VAL A 280 18.77 6.55 -10.24
N ALA A 281 19.79 5.87 -10.72
CA ALA A 281 20.25 4.57 -10.22
C ALA A 281 21.73 4.60 -9.80
N ALA A 282 22.12 3.61 -9.00
CA ALA A 282 23.48 3.38 -8.59
C ALA A 282 23.90 1.93 -8.88
N THR A 283 25.15 1.71 -9.25
CA THR A 283 25.68 0.36 -9.50
C THR A 283 25.84 -0.47 -8.23
N GLY A 284 25.94 0.20 -7.07
CA GLY A 284 26.21 -0.43 -5.78
C GLY A 284 24.99 -0.66 -4.90
N ASP A 285 23.77 -0.61 -5.45
CA ASP A 285 22.53 -0.93 -4.74
C ASP A 285 21.54 -1.72 -5.60
N TRP A 286 20.31 -1.89 -5.10
CA TRP A 286 19.22 -2.63 -5.75
C TRP A 286 18.66 -1.98 -7.03
N THR A 287 19.20 -0.84 -7.46
CA THR A 287 18.90 -0.21 -8.75
C THR A 287 19.98 -0.48 -9.81
N ASN A 288 20.92 -1.39 -9.52
CA ASN A 288 21.97 -1.82 -10.43
C ASN A 288 21.45 -2.37 -11.78
N GLU A 289 20.25 -2.94 -11.82
CA GLU A 289 19.60 -3.49 -13.02
C GLU A 289 18.67 -2.49 -13.73
N THR A 290 18.54 -1.26 -13.21
CA THR A 290 17.59 -0.26 -13.75
C THR A 290 17.76 0.02 -15.24
N PRO A 291 18.98 0.22 -15.79
CA PRO A 291 19.15 0.45 -17.23
C PRO A 291 18.66 -0.70 -18.10
N GLU A 292 18.78 -1.96 -17.64
CA GLU A 292 18.50 -3.17 -18.41
C GLU A 292 17.08 -3.71 -18.19
N VAL A 293 16.46 -3.48 -17.03
CA VAL A 293 15.20 -4.12 -16.65
C VAL A 293 14.10 -3.09 -16.37
N GLU A 294 14.23 -2.28 -15.33
CA GLU A 294 13.16 -1.38 -14.87
C GLU A 294 12.91 -0.23 -15.84
N TYR A 295 13.95 0.40 -16.39
CA TYR A 295 13.81 1.50 -17.33
C TYR A 295 13.17 1.06 -18.66
N PRO A 296 13.58 -0.04 -19.31
CA PRO A 296 12.86 -0.56 -20.47
C PRO A 296 11.39 -0.89 -20.17
N ALA A 297 11.07 -1.44 -18.99
CA ALA A 297 9.69 -1.68 -18.59
C ALA A 297 8.88 -0.37 -18.45
N MET A 298 9.46 0.64 -17.81
CA MET A 298 8.87 1.96 -17.68
C MET A 298 8.64 2.61 -19.05
N ARG A 299 9.63 2.56 -19.96
CA ARG A 299 9.53 3.09 -21.32
C ARG A 299 8.38 2.46 -22.11
N ARG A 300 8.14 1.15 -21.97
CA ARG A 300 7.02 0.48 -22.65
C ARG A 300 5.67 1.06 -22.22
N ILE A 301 5.51 1.43 -20.95
CA ILE A 301 4.29 2.10 -20.46
C ILE A 301 4.18 3.52 -21.03
N TYR A 302 5.27 4.30 -21.02
CA TYR A 302 5.28 5.65 -21.62
C TYR A 302 5.00 5.64 -23.13
N ALA A 303 5.41 4.59 -23.84
CA ALA A 303 5.12 4.40 -25.26
C ALA A 303 3.62 4.26 -25.56
N LEU A 304 2.82 3.73 -24.63
CA LEU A 304 1.36 3.70 -24.76
C LEU A 304 0.74 5.11 -24.83
N PHE A 305 1.47 6.13 -24.38
CA PHE A 305 1.08 7.54 -24.45
C PHE A 305 1.80 8.33 -25.55
N GLY A 306 2.75 7.72 -26.27
CA GLY A 306 3.67 8.43 -27.17
C GLY A 306 4.54 9.46 -26.43
N ALA A 307 4.96 9.14 -25.20
CA ALA A 307 5.65 10.04 -24.29
C ALA A 307 7.04 9.52 -23.86
N GLU A 308 7.69 8.68 -24.66
CA GLU A 308 8.98 8.05 -24.32
C GLU A 308 10.10 9.06 -24.06
N ASP A 309 9.99 10.28 -24.57
CA ASP A 309 10.92 11.39 -24.33
C ASP A 309 10.79 12.01 -22.92
N ARG A 310 9.74 11.64 -22.19
CA ARG A 310 9.42 12.10 -20.82
C ARG A 310 9.83 11.12 -19.75
N VAL A 311 10.46 10.00 -20.10
CA VAL A 311 11.07 9.11 -19.11
C VAL A 311 12.52 8.85 -19.46
N HIS A 312 13.38 8.94 -18.45
CA HIS A 312 14.80 8.69 -18.63
C HIS A 312 15.40 7.96 -17.44
N SER A 313 16.52 7.29 -17.67
CA SER A 313 17.32 6.67 -16.61
C SER A 313 18.76 7.10 -16.73
N VAL A 314 19.38 7.40 -15.59
CA VAL A 314 20.83 7.61 -15.46
C VAL A 314 21.35 6.71 -14.34
N GLN A 315 22.54 6.14 -14.52
CA GLN A 315 23.16 5.30 -13.52
C GLN A 315 24.58 5.79 -13.22
N PHE A 316 24.93 5.84 -11.94
CA PHE A 316 26.25 6.27 -11.49
C PHE A 316 27.01 5.15 -10.79
N GLN A 317 28.31 5.08 -11.05
CA GLN A 317 29.22 4.19 -10.33
C GLN A 317 29.43 4.69 -8.90
N ALA A 318 28.58 4.22 -8.00
CA ALA A 318 28.56 4.63 -6.60
C ALA A 318 27.83 3.57 -5.75
N PRO A 319 28.07 3.53 -4.43
CA PRO A 319 27.15 2.86 -3.50
C PRO A 319 25.80 3.60 -3.46
N HIS A 320 24.86 3.10 -2.67
CA HIS A 320 23.58 3.77 -2.40
C HIS A 320 23.78 5.24 -1.98
N ASN A 321 23.17 6.19 -2.70
CA ASN A 321 23.53 7.61 -2.58
C ASN A 321 22.40 8.62 -2.94
N TYR A 322 22.69 9.90 -2.72
CA TYR A 322 22.21 11.03 -3.51
C TYR A 322 23.37 12.03 -3.64
N ASN A 323 24.46 11.54 -4.21
CA ASN A 323 25.73 12.26 -4.33
C ASN A 323 25.61 13.41 -5.33
N ARG A 324 26.71 14.16 -5.51
CA ARG A 324 26.74 15.32 -6.41
C ARG A 324 26.31 14.99 -7.84
N ASN A 325 26.77 13.87 -8.42
CA ASN A 325 26.41 13.50 -9.80
C ASN A 325 24.92 13.21 -9.93
N SER A 326 24.35 12.47 -8.96
CA SER A 326 22.91 12.23 -8.86
C SER A 326 22.12 13.55 -8.72
N ARG A 327 22.61 14.49 -7.90
CA ARG A 327 22.02 15.83 -7.73
C ARG A 327 22.04 16.64 -9.02
N GLU A 328 23.17 16.74 -9.71
CA GLU A 328 23.29 17.49 -10.96
C GLU A 328 22.38 16.92 -12.06
N ALA A 329 22.23 15.59 -12.16
CA ALA A 329 21.27 14.98 -13.07
C ALA A 329 19.82 15.37 -12.77
N VAL A 330 19.45 15.43 -11.48
CA VAL A 330 18.12 15.89 -11.06
C VAL A 330 17.93 17.38 -11.33
N TYR A 331 18.95 18.22 -11.08
CA TYR A 331 18.89 19.65 -11.40
C TYR A 331 18.60 19.89 -12.88
N ASN A 332 19.31 19.17 -13.76
CA ASN A 332 19.09 19.23 -15.21
C ASN A 332 17.64 18.86 -15.57
N TRP A 333 17.12 17.79 -14.97
CA TRP A 333 15.75 17.32 -15.22
C TRP A 333 14.69 18.32 -14.75
N MET A 334 14.85 18.87 -13.54
CA MET A 334 13.93 19.86 -12.99
C MET A 334 13.97 21.16 -13.80
N ALA A 335 15.15 21.64 -14.18
CA ALA A 335 15.31 22.83 -15.02
C ALA A 335 14.63 22.64 -16.39
N ARG A 336 14.87 21.51 -17.05
CA ARG A 336 14.25 21.19 -18.34
C ARG A 336 12.73 21.28 -18.28
N TRP A 337 12.10 20.64 -17.30
CA TRP A 337 10.65 20.45 -17.31
C TRP A 337 9.86 21.51 -16.53
N LEU A 338 10.42 22.08 -15.47
CA LEU A 338 9.75 23.11 -14.65
C LEU A 338 10.20 24.54 -14.98
N GLN A 339 11.33 24.71 -15.65
CA GLN A 339 11.80 26.04 -16.09
C GLN A 339 11.85 26.17 -17.61
N HIS A 340 11.45 25.12 -18.34
CA HIS A 340 11.50 25.06 -19.81
C HIS A 340 12.92 25.28 -20.36
N ALA A 341 13.93 24.87 -19.60
CA ALA A 341 15.31 24.92 -20.07
C ALA A 341 15.52 23.96 -21.27
N PRO A 342 16.52 24.22 -22.13
CA PRO A 342 16.87 23.32 -23.22
C PRO A 342 17.13 21.88 -22.76
N VAL A 343 16.94 20.90 -23.65
CA VAL A 343 17.11 19.47 -23.36
C VAL A 343 18.53 19.10 -22.91
N ASP A 344 19.52 19.86 -23.35
CA ASP A 344 20.94 19.70 -23.08
C ASP A 344 21.45 20.56 -21.91
N VAL A 345 20.54 21.19 -21.14
CA VAL A 345 20.90 22.00 -19.96
C VAL A 345 21.85 21.22 -19.03
N GLN A 346 22.93 21.89 -18.64
CA GLN A 346 23.90 21.38 -17.66
C GLN A 346 23.99 22.36 -16.50
N VAL A 347 23.56 21.93 -15.32
CA VAL A 347 23.62 22.67 -14.09
C VAL A 347 24.65 22.04 -13.18
N SER A 348 25.81 22.69 -13.06
CA SER A 348 26.82 22.29 -12.08
C SER A 348 26.51 22.83 -10.70
N GLU A 349 26.69 21.98 -9.69
CA GLU A 349 26.57 22.35 -8.30
C GLU A 349 27.69 23.32 -7.91
N ARG A 350 27.31 24.52 -7.47
CA ARG A 350 28.25 25.51 -6.96
C ARG A 350 28.58 25.19 -5.49
N PRO A 351 29.80 25.45 -5.02
CA PRO A 351 30.15 25.28 -3.60
C PRO A 351 29.11 25.94 -2.67
N PHE A 352 28.77 25.24 -1.59
CA PHE A 352 27.82 25.71 -0.59
C PHE A 352 28.37 25.45 0.80
N THR A 353 27.79 26.16 1.77
CA THR A 353 28.02 25.93 3.19
C THR A 353 26.66 25.65 3.79
N VAL A 354 26.56 24.53 4.51
CA VAL A 354 25.33 24.14 5.20
C VAL A 354 25.28 24.86 6.54
N GLU A 355 24.09 25.32 6.91
CA GLU A 355 23.84 25.90 8.22
C GLU A 355 24.12 24.89 9.34
N ARG A 356 24.40 25.39 10.55
CA ARG A 356 24.55 24.50 11.70
C ARG A 356 23.22 23.82 12.01
N LEU A 357 23.27 22.61 12.58
CA LEU A 357 22.05 21.89 12.99
C LEU A 357 21.14 22.75 13.89
N THR A 358 21.71 23.57 14.78
CA THR A 358 20.94 24.47 15.66
C THR A 358 20.14 25.54 14.90
N ASP A 359 20.62 25.92 13.72
CA ASP A 359 19.97 26.88 12.83
C ASP A 359 18.90 26.21 11.95
N LEU A 360 18.85 24.86 11.87
CA LEU A 360 17.90 24.13 11.02
C LEU A 360 16.88 23.28 11.79
N LEU A 361 17.18 22.82 13.00
CA LEU A 361 16.24 22.08 13.85
C LEU A 361 15.11 22.99 14.34
N VAL A 362 13.87 22.57 14.10
CA VAL A 362 12.64 23.35 14.30
C VAL A 362 12.33 23.52 15.79
N PHE A 363 12.44 22.46 16.57
CA PHE A 363 12.07 22.42 17.99
C PHE A 363 13.27 22.29 18.93
N LEU A 364 14.51 22.45 18.44
CA LEU A 364 15.67 22.48 19.33
C LEU A 364 15.53 23.63 20.36
N GLY A 365 15.50 23.26 21.65
CA GLY A 365 15.31 24.21 22.75
C GLY A 365 13.88 24.76 22.85
N ARG A 366 12.90 24.12 22.22
CA ARG A 366 11.48 24.51 22.24
C ARG A 366 10.59 23.30 22.51
N SER A 367 9.47 23.54 23.18
CA SER A 367 8.40 22.53 23.27
C SER A 367 7.62 22.45 21.96
N LEU A 368 6.92 21.33 21.75
CA LEU A 368 5.88 21.27 20.73
C LEU A 368 4.79 22.33 21.01
N PRO A 369 4.09 22.83 19.98
CA PRO A 369 3.02 23.80 20.18
C PRO A 369 1.88 23.26 21.07
N ASP A 370 1.15 24.17 21.72
CA ASP A 370 -0.02 23.81 22.52
C ASP A 370 -1.05 23.05 21.69
N GLY A 371 -1.59 21.97 22.25
CA GLY A 371 -2.53 21.09 21.55
C GLY A 371 -1.89 19.96 20.74
N ALA A 372 -0.55 19.82 20.75
CA ALA A 372 0.12 18.65 20.19
C ALA A 372 -0.41 17.34 20.82
N LEU A 373 -0.81 16.40 19.98
CA LEU A 373 -1.31 15.10 20.42
C LEU A 373 -0.15 14.14 20.71
N THR A 374 -0.33 13.32 21.74
CA THR A 374 0.47 12.11 21.95
C THR A 374 0.12 11.03 20.92
N ALA A 375 0.94 9.98 20.81
CA ALA A 375 0.68 8.85 19.92
C ALA A 375 -0.72 8.23 20.14
N ASN A 376 -1.12 7.96 21.39
CA ASN A 376 -2.42 7.37 21.71
C ASN A 376 -3.57 8.31 21.35
N GLN A 377 -3.44 9.61 21.65
CA GLN A 377 -4.46 10.59 21.30
C GLN A 377 -4.63 10.75 19.79
N LEU A 378 -3.53 10.66 19.02
CA LEU A 378 -3.59 10.66 17.56
C LEU A 378 -4.35 9.45 17.02
N VAL A 379 -4.08 8.25 17.53
CA VAL A 379 -4.79 7.02 17.15
C VAL A 379 -6.28 7.15 17.46
N ASP A 380 -6.63 7.59 18.67
CA ASP A 380 -8.04 7.74 19.06
C ASP A 380 -8.73 8.84 18.24
N HIS A 381 -8.05 9.94 17.93
CA HIS A 381 -8.56 10.99 17.04
C HIS A 381 -8.81 10.45 15.62
N TRP A 382 -7.87 9.67 15.07
CA TRP A 382 -8.00 9.04 13.75
C TRP A 382 -9.21 8.09 13.71
N ILE A 383 -9.34 7.21 14.70
CA ILE A 383 -10.45 6.25 14.79
C ILE A 383 -11.78 6.97 14.94
N ALA A 384 -11.85 8.02 15.77
CA ALA A 384 -13.05 8.82 15.92
C ALA A 384 -13.44 9.51 14.61
N SER A 385 -12.47 10.03 13.85
CA SER A 385 -12.69 10.59 12.52
C SER A 385 -13.21 9.55 11.54
N ALA A 386 -12.60 8.36 11.52
CA ALA A 386 -13.03 7.26 10.67
C ALA A 386 -14.48 6.82 10.93
N ARG A 387 -14.87 6.73 12.21
CA ARG A 387 -16.25 6.41 12.60
C ARG A 387 -17.25 7.47 12.14
N ARG A 388 -16.91 8.77 12.24
CA ARG A 388 -17.78 9.84 11.70
C ARG A 388 -17.93 9.73 10.19
N GLN A 389 -16.82 9.53 9.46
CA GLN A 389 -16.86 9.36 8.02
C GLN A 389 -17.74 8.17 7.60
N LEU A 390 -17.71 7.05 8.34
CA LEU A 390 -18.57 5.90 8.09
C LEU A 390 -20.07 6.20 8.24
N HIS A 391 -20.43 7.08 9.17
CA HIS A 391 -21.81 7.49 9.40
C HIS A 391 -22.29 8.51 8.35
N ASP A 392 -21.46 9.49 8.01
CA ASP A 392 -21.85 10.65 7.20
C ASP A 392 -21.48 10.54 5.70
N GLY A 393 -20.60 9.59 5.35
CA GLY A 393 -19.96 9.53 4.03
C GLY A 393 -20.73 8.76 2.95
N ASP A 394 -20.29 8.91 1.70
CA ASP A 394 -20.84 8.16 0.56
C ASP A 394 -20.49 6.67 0.70
N SER A 395 -21.53 5.84 0.82
CA SER A 395 -21.39 4.38 0.95
C SER A 395 -20.54 3.77 -0.17
N ARG A 396 -20.56 4.32 -1.39
CA ARG A 396 -19.74 3.80 -2.51
C ARG A 396 -18.24 3.87 -2.23
N ILE A 397 -17.78 4.88 -1.48
CA ILE A 397 -16.36 5.02 -1.13
C ILE A 397 -15.94 3.88 -0.20
N PHE A 398 -16.77 3.54 0.79
CA PHE A 398 -16.50 2.41 1.69
C PHE A 398 -16.59 1.06 0.99
N GLN A 399 -17.51 0.90 0.04
CA GLN A 399 -17.57 -0.29 -0.80
C GLN A 399 -16.26 -0.47 -1.59
N SER A 400 -15.72 0.61 -2.17
CA SER A 400 -14.43 0.58 -2.85
C SER A 400 -13.27 0.29 -1.89
N ALA A 401 -13.22 0.98 -0.74
CA ALA A 401 -12.21 0.76 0.29
C ALA A 401 -12.20 -0.68 0.79
N LEU A 402 -13.37 -1.31 0.96
CA LEU A 402 -13.49 -2.70 1.38
C LEU A 402 -12.90 -3.65 0.34
N LEU A 403 -13.22 -3.44 -0.94
CA LEU A 403 -12.64 -4.23 -2.04
C LEU A 403 -11.12 -4.12 -2.09
N HIS A 404 -10.56 -2.93 -1.87
CA HIS A 404 -9.10 -2.73 -1.79
C HIS A 404 -8.46 -3.35 -0.54
N ALA A 405 -9.10 -3.24 0.63
CA ALA A 405 -8.63 -3.90 1.87
C ALA A 405 -8.61 -5.43 1.73
N LEU A 406 -9.55 -5.99 0.97
CA LEU A 406 -9.57 -7.39 0.58
C LEU A 406 -8.64 -7.69 -0.60
N THR A 407 -8.21 -6.67 -1.34
CA THR A 407 -7.46 -6.77 -2.60
C THR A 407 -8.16 -7.72 -3.57
N LEU A 408 -9.45 -7.47 -3.77
CA LEU A 408 -10.34 -8.22 -4.63
C LEU A 408 -11.21 -7.24 -5.41
N GLU A 409 -11.50 -7.56 -6.66
CA GLU A 409 -12.42 -6.77 -7.48
C GLU A 409 -13.84 -7.30 -7.35
N ARG A 410 -14.83 -6.41 -7.35
CA ARG A 410 -16.24 -6.81 -7.36
C ARG A 410 -16.56 -7.59 -8.63
N ARG A 411 -17.24 -8.73 -8.48
CA ARG A 411 -17.71 -9.52 -9.61
C ARG A 411 -19.10 -9.04 -10.06
N PRO A 412 -19.37 -8.98 -11.39
CA PRO A 412 -20.71 -8.71 -11.87
C PRO A 412 -21.66 -9.81 -11.39
N SER A 413 -22.92 -9.44 -11.13
CA SER A 413 -23.99 -10.41 -10.90
C SER A 413 -24.10 -11.29 -12.14
N ARG A 414 -23.79 -12.58 -12.01
CA ARG A 414 -24.25 -13.55 -13.00
C ARG A 414 -25.70 -13.82 -12.66
N ASP A 415 -26.62 -13.35 -13.50
CA ASP A 415 -28.05 -13.68 -13.42
C ASP A 415 -28.25 -15.16 -13.75
N GLY A 416 -27.74 -16.03 -12.88
CA GLY A 416 -28.00 -17.46 -12.89
C GLY A 416 -29.18 -17.74 -11.98
N ALA A 417 -30.12 -18.58 -12.44
CA ALA A 417 -31.15 -19.15 -11.58
C ALA A 417 -30.49 -19.74 -10.32
N ALA A 418 -31.12 -19.54 -9.15
CA ALA A 418 -30.60 -20.02 -7.87
C ALA A 418 -30.17 -21.50 -7.98
N SER A 419 -28.87 -21.75 -7.77
CA SER A 419 -28.32 -23.08 -7.85
C SER A 419 -28.66 -23.86 -6.58
N LYS A 420 -28.88 -25.17 -6.70
CA LYS A 420 -28.89 -26.08 -5.54
C LYS A 420 -27.46 -26.38 -5.03
N VAL A 421 -26.45 -25.69 -5.53
CA VAL A 421 -25.07 -25.81 -5.07
C VAL A 421 -24.84 -24.91 -3.85
N ILE A 422 -24.17 -25.46 -2.85
CA ILE A 422 -23.72 -24.77 -1.65
C ILE A 422 -22.20 -24.83 -1.61
N VAL A 423 -21.57 -23.65 -1.54
CA VAL A 423 -20.18 -23.52 -1.11
C VAL A 423 -20.17 -23.61 0.42
N SER A 424 -19.58 -24.69 0.93
CA SER A 424 -19.51 -25.01 2.36
C SER A 424 -18.09 -24.79 2.87
N ALA A 425 -17.95 -24.09 4.01
CA ALA A 425 -16.65 -23.70 4.55
C ALA A 425 -16.61 -23.75 6.08
N GLY A 426 -15.76 -24.61 6.64
CA GLY A 426 -15.48 -24.64 8.09
C GLY A 426 -16.67 -25.05 8.97
N VAL A 427 -17.68 -25.70 8.41
CA VAL A 427 -18.84 -26.20 9.16
C VAL A 427 -18.64 -27.64 9.64
N ASP A 428 -19.45 -28.03 10.60
CA ASP A 428 -19.52 -29.40 11.10
C ASP A 428 -19.96 -30.36 9.96
N PRO A 429 -19.33 -31.55 9.79
CA PRO A 429 -19.75 -32.55 8.81
C PRO A 429 -21.25 -32.90 8.85
N ASP A 430 -21.91 -32.78 10.01
CA ASP A 430 -23.35 -33.01 10.16
C ASP A 430 -24.20 -31.98 9.40
N VAL A 431 -23.69 -30.75 9.25
CA VAL A 431 -24.32 -29.71 8.41
C VAL A 431 -24.29 -30.16 6.95
N ASP A 432 -23.13 -30.56 6.43
CA ASP A 432 -23.02 -31.03 5.05
C ASP A 432 -23.89 -32.27 4.79
N ALA A 433 -23.93 -33.21 5.73
CA ALA A 433 -24.79 -34.38 5.65
C ALA A 433 -26.28 -34.00 5.62
N ALA A 434 -26.70 -33.00 6.40
CA ALA A 434 -28.07 -32.49 6.38
C ALA A 434 -28.42 -31.79 5.06
N LEU A 435 -27.48 -31.02 4.49
CA LEU A 435 -27.64 -30.36 3.20
C LEU A 435 -27.78 -31.38 2.05
N LEU A 436 -26.93 -32.42 2.04
CA LEU A 436 -27.02 -33.52 1.07
C LEU A 436 -28.36 -34.25 1.18
N ARG A 437 -28.83 -34.57 2.40
CA ARG A 437 -30.16 -35.16 2.63
C ARG A 437 -31.30 -34.26 2.18
N ALA A 438 -31.11 -32.94 2.22
CA ALA A 438 -32.08 -31.97 1.74
C ALA A 438 -32.04 -31.76 0.22
N GLY A 439 -31.16 -32.45 -0.50
CA GLY A 439 -31.09 -32.45 -1.96
C GLY A 439 -30.21 -31.33 -2.55
N PHE A 440 -29.33 -30.73 -1.75
CA PHE A 440 -28.32 -29.78 -2.23
C PHE A 440 -27.05 -30.51 -2.69
N THR A 441 -26.30 -29.88 -3.59
CA THR A 441 -24.94 -30.28 -3.94
C THR A 441 -23.97 -29.48 -3.09
N VAL A 442 -23.12 -30.14 -2.31
CA VAL A 442 -22.14 -29.46 -1.46
C VAL A 442 -20.77 -29.42 -2.13
N ARG A 443 -20.13 -28.25 -2.10
CA ARG A 443 -18.77 -27.99 -2.58
C ARG A 443 -17.97 -27.39 -1.45
N GLN A 444 -17.02 -28.17 -0.91
CA GLN A 444 -16.14 -27.70 0.14
C GLN A 444 -15.13 -26.70 -0.41
N VAL A 445 -14.90 -25.62 0.32
CA VAL A 445 -13.83 -24.67 0.02
C VAL A 445 -12.48 -25.37 0.14
N ARG A 446 -11.64 -25.21 -0.89
CA ARG A 446 -10.25 -25.63 -0.80
C ARG A 446 -9.48 -24.61 0.03
N VAL A 447 -8.98 -25.05 1.17
CA VAL A 447 -8.25 -24.18 2.10
C VAL A 447 -6.80 -24.03 1.65
N THR A 448 -6.35 -22.79 1.50
CA THR A 448 -4.94 -22.48 1.34
C THR A 448 -4.24 -22.53 2.70
N PRO A 449 -3.21 -23.37 2.90
CA PRO A 449 -2.51 -23.46 4.18
C PRO A 449 -1.88 -22.12 4.59
N TYR A 450 -1.97 -21.79 5.88
CA TYR A 450 -1.31 -20.63 6.48
C TYR A 450 -0.37 -21.09 7.59
N ASP A 451 0.92 -20.90 7.38
CA ASP A 451 1.96 -21.13 8.39
C ASP A 451 2.25 -19.82 9.13
N ALA A 452 1.82 -19.74 10.39
CA ALA A 452 2.00 -18.55 11.22
C ALA A 452 3.46 -18.32 11.63
N GLU A 453 4.24 -19.39 11.85
CA GLU A 453 5.65 -19.27 12.23
C GLU A 453 6.51 -18.81 11.06
N ALA A 454 6.22 -19.28 9.85
CA ALA A 454 6.86 -18.80 8.64
C ALA A 454 6.45 -17.35 8.35
N ALA A 455 5.18 -17.00 8.50
CA ALA A 455 4.69 -15.64 8.27
C ALA A 455 5.35 -14.61 9.20
N ALA A 456 5.54 -14.95 10.48
CA ALA A 456 6.17 -14.07 11.47
C ALA A 456 7.64 -13.75 11.19
N LYS A 457 8.30 -14.50 10.30
CA LYS A 457 9.71 -14.29 9.90
C LYS A 457 9.84 -13.39 8.66
N ILE A 458 8.73 -12.98 8.06
CA ILE A 458 8.75 -12.14 6.85
C ILE A 458 8.57 -10.68 7.26
N ASP A 459 9.55 -9.87 6.93
CA ASP A 459 9.48 -8.43 7.10
C ASP A 459 8.31 -7.85 6.30
N HIS A 460 7.50 -7.01 6.97
CA HIS A 460 6.34 -6.35 6.38
C HIS A 460 5.36 -7.33 5.72
N PHE A 461 5.16 -8.52 6.33
CA PHE A 461 4.34 -9.62 5.78
C PHE A 461 3.04 -9.16 5.12
N ASP A 462 2.27 -8.32 5.81
CA ASP A 462 0.95 -7.86 5.36
C ASP A 462 0.98 -6.87 4.18
N THR A 463 2.16 -6.41 3.75
CA THR A 463 2.34 -5.65 2.50
C THR A 463 2.39 -6.58 1.28
N TYR A 464 2.96 -7.77 1.44
CA TYR A 464 3.29 -8.69 0.33
C TYR A 464 2.45 -9.96 0.30
N ASN A 465 1.81 -10.32 1.43
CA ASN A 465 1.07 -11.55 1.61
C ASN A 465 -0.29 -11.31 2.27
N ARG A 466 -1.26 -12.15 1.94
CA ARG A 466 -2.57 -12.15 2.60
C ARG A 466 -2.43 -12.65 4.03
N THR A 467 -3.08 -11.98 4.97
CA THR A 467 -3.31 -12.54 6.31
C THR A 467 -4.13 -13.82 6.22
N ALA A 468 -4.11 -14.64 7.28
CA ALA A 468 -4.94 -15.86 7.33
C ALA A 468 -6.42 -15.58 7.01
N ALA A 469 -6.98 -14.51 7.60
CA ALA A 469 -8.36 -14.11 7.35
C ALA A 469 -8.58 -13.64 5.89
N SER A 470 -7.69 -12.81 5.35
CA SER A 470 -7.78 -12.35 3.95
C SER A 470 -7.64 -13.51 2.95
N GLN A 471 -6.80 -14.50 3.25
CA GLN A 471 -6.66 -15.70 2.42
C GLN A 471 -7.94 -16.55 2.43
N ARG A 472 -8.60 -16.72 3.58
CA ARG A 472 -9.89 -17.42 3.67
C ARG A 472 -10.99 -16.72 2.86
N VAL A 473 -11.00 -15.39 2.82
CA VAL A 473 -11.92 -14.65 1.94
C VAL A 473 -11.63 -15.00 0.48
N ALA A 474 -10.37 -14.99 0.07
CA ALA A 474 -9.97 -15.33 -1.30
C ALA A 474 -10.33 -16.78 -1.67
N ASP A 475 -10.13 -17.74 -0.76
CA ASP A 475 -10.49 -19.15 -0.97
C ASP A 475 -12.01 -19.33 -1.20
N ILE A 476 -12.84 -18.62 -0.42
CA ILE A 476 -14.31 -18.63 -0.60
C ILE A 476 -14.70 -17.98 -1.92
N VAL A 477 -14.10 -16.83 -2.26
CA VAL A 477 -14.37 -16.14 -3.53
C VAL A 477 -14.01 -17.01 -4.72
N GLN A 478 -12.87 -17.71 -4.68
CA GLN A 478 -12.50 -18.67 -5.71
C GLN A 478 -13.54 -19.80 -5.84
N ALA A 479 -13.97 -20.38 -4.72
CA ALA A 479 -14.98 -21.45 -4.74
C ALA A 479 -16.33 -20.97 -5.32
N LEU A 480 -16.70 -19.71 -5.11
CA LEU A 480 -17.90 -19.11 -5.70
C LEU A 480 -17.74 -18.84 -7.20
N ASP A 481 -16.56 -18.37 -7.63
CA ASP A 481 -16.24 -18.17 -9.06
C ASP A 481 -16.29 -19.52 -9.84
N GLU A 482 -15.85 -20.61 -9.21
CA GLU A 482 -15.94 -21.98 -9.74
C GLU A 482 -17.37 -22.55 -9.70
N ASN A 483 -18.27 -21.99 -8.88
CA ASN A 483 -19.66 -22.45 -8.73
C ASN A 483 -20.67 -21.28 -8.84
N PRO A 484 -20.86 -20.70 -10.04
CA PRO A 484 -21.74 -19.55 -10.22
C PRO A 484 -23.18 -19.80 -9.73
N GLY A 485 -23.72 -18.83 -9.00
CA GLY A 485 -25.08 -18.92 -8.44
C GLY A 485 -25.21 -19.80 -7.19
N ALA A 486 -24.10 -20.32 -6.66
CA ALA A 486 -24.09 -21.06 -5.39
C ALA A 486 -24.49 -20.18 -4.20
N MET A 487 -25.02 -20.84 -3.17
CA MET A 487 -25.26 -20.26 -1.84
C MET A 487 -24.07 -20.53 -0.93
N ILE A 488 -23.95 -19.79 0.17
CA ILE A 488 -22.88 -19.99 1.16
C ILE A 488 -23.45 -20.59 2.44
N VAL A 489 -22.77 -21.60 2.98
CA VAL A 489 -22.93 -22.03 4.37
C VAL A 489 -21.54 -22.07 5.00
N ALA A 490 -21.30 -21.23 6.01
CA ALA A 490 -19.95 -21.09 6.59
C ALA A 490 -19.98 -21.02 8.10
N GLY A 491 -18.94 -21.55 8.73
CA GLY A 491 -18.77 -21.51 10.17
C GLY A 491 -17.31 -21.63 10.60
N GLY A 492 -17.11 -21.71 11.92
CA GLY A 492 -15.77 -21.74 12.52
C GLY A 492 -14.93 -20.55 12.05
N ASP A 493 -13.74 -20.86 11.56
CA ASP A 493 -12.75 -19.90 11.08
C ASP A 493 -13.09 -19.24 9.72
N PHE A 494 -14.11 -19.73 9.03
CA PHE A 494 -14.59 -19.24 7.73
C PHE A 494 -15.88 -18.41 7.84
N GLY A 495 -16.54 -18.41 9.01
CA GLY A 495 -17.79 -17.67 9.21
C GLY A 495 -17.64 -16.18 8.90
N LEU A 496 -16.74 -15.49 9.61
CA LEU A 496 -16.49 -14.05 9.38
C LEU A 496 -15.95 -13.76 7.96
N PRO A 497 -14.96 -14.51 7.41
CA PRO A 497 -14.57 -14.38 6.01
C PRO A 497 -15.70 -14.53 4.99
N ALA A 498 -16.69 -15.39 5.25
CA ALA A 498 -17.81 -15.59 4.34
C ALA A 498 -18.71 -14.35 4.21
N LEU A 499 -18.88 -13.57 5.28
CA LEU A 499 -19.59 -12.29 5.23
C LEU A 499 -18.90 -11.31 4.27
N LEU A 500 -17.56 -11.28 4.28
CA LEU A 500 -16.76 -10.43 3.40
C LEU A 500 -16.76 -10.94 1.95
N ALA A 501 -16.67 -12.26 1.74
CA ALA A 501 -16.71 -12.86 0.42
C ALA A 501 -18.05 -12.59 -0.30
N ALA A 502 -19.17 -12.56 0.43
CA ALA A 502 -20.48 -12.23 -0.12
C ALA A 502 -20.60 -10.79 -0.66
N ALA A 503 -19.74 -9.87 -0.20
CA ALA A 503 -19.65 -8.50 -0.75
C ALA A 503 -18.91 -8.45 -2.09
N VAL A 504 -17.97 -9.37 -2.31
CA VAL A 504 -17.16 -9.46 -3.54
C VAL A 504 -17.92 -10.19 -4.65
N VAL A 505 -18.49 -11.35 -4.32
CA VAL A 505 -19.28 -12.19 -5.23
C VAL A 505 -20.72 -12.22 -4.76
N PRO A 506 -21.68 -11.65 -5.52
CA PRO A 506 -23.09 -11.69 -5.14
C PRO A 506 -23.59 -13.12 -5.01
N VAL A 507 -24.15 -13.45 -3.84
CA VAL A 507 -24.78 -14.75 -3.57
C VAL A 507 -26.27 -14.58 -3.27
N ALA A 508 -27.07 -15.58 -3.65
CA ALA A 508 -28.53 -15.54 -3.45
C ALA A 508 -28.92 -15.68 -1.97
N ARG A 509 -28.18 -16.50 -1.23
CA ARG A 509 -28.39 -16.74 0.20
C ARG A 509 -27.05 -17.11 0.85
N ALA A 510 -26.83 -16.60 2.06
CA ALA A 510 -25.70 -16.98 2.91
C ALA A 510 -26.21 -17.29 4.32
N ILE A 511 -25.79 -18.43 4.89
CA ILE A 511 -26.03 -18.78 6.29
C ILE A 511 -24.69 -18.90 6.99
N VAL A 512 -24.46 -18.09 8.00
CA VAL A 512 -23.13 -17.90 8.59
C VAL A 512 -23.16 -18.02 10.11
N ASP A 513 -22.35 -18.93 10.65
CA ASP A 513 -22.02 -19.03 12.07
C ASP A 513 -20.88 -18.05 12.39
N VAL A 514 -21.15 -17.02 13.20
CA VAL A 514 -20.13 -16.02 13.59
C VAL A 514 -19.37 -16.39 14.87
N GLY A 515 -19.68 -17.52 15.50
CA GLY A 515 -18.92 -18.04 16.64
C GLY A 515 -18.87 -17.08 17.83
N ARG A 516 -20.00 -16.45 18.18
CA ARG A 516 -20.14 -15.47 19.26
C ARG A 516 -19.17 -14.27 19.18
N PHE A 517 -18.84 -13.84 17.97
CA PHE A 517 -17.94 -12.71 17.74
C PHE A 517 -18.48 -11.38 18.31
N ASP A 518 -17.61 -10.52 18.83
CA ASP A 518 -17.93 -9.14 19.27
C ASP A 518 -17.46 -8.16 18.19
N ASN A 519 -18.37 -7.71 17.32
CA ASN A 519 -18.02 -6.78 16.24
C ASN A 519 -17.88 -5.31 16.68
N GLY A 520 -18.02 -5.02 17.98
CA GLY A 520 -17.66 -3.72 18.56
C GLY A 520 -16.22 -3.63 19.05
N SER A 521 -15.50 -4.76 19.16
CA SER A 521 -14.17 -4.86 19.76
C SER A 521 -13.05 -4.92 18.73
N ASP A 522 -12.16 -3.92 18.71
CA ASP A 522 -10.95 -3.95 17.87
C ASP A 522 -10.08 -5.19 18.17
N GLN A 523 -9.99 -5.60 19.44
CA GLN A 523 -9.23 -6.78 19.84
C GLN A 523 -9.80 -8.06 19.23
N ALA A 524 -11.13 -8.21 19.19
CA ALA A 524 -11.76 -9.37 18.56
C ALA A 524 -11.42 -9.44 17.06
N PHE A 525 -11.40 -8.29 16.37
CA PHE A 525 -10.96 -8.22 14.98
C PHE A 525 -9.50 -8.65 14.81
N VAL A 526 -8.59 -8.14 15.64
CA VAL A 526 -7.17 -8.53 15.60
C VAL A 526 -7.00 -10.04 15.79
N GLU A 527 -7.74 -10.65 16.72
CA GLU A 527 -7.57 -12.06 17.05
C GLU A 527 -8.18 -13.02 16.03
N ARG A 528 -9.33 -12.68 15.43
CA ARG A 528 -10.12 -13.65 14.65
C ARG A 528 -10.29 -13.30 13.18
N VAL A 529 -10.09 -12.04 12.79
CA VAL A 529 -10.34 -11.57 11.41
C VAL A 529 -9.44 -10.38 11.06
N TYR A 530 -8.15 -10.47 11.39
CA TYR A 530 -7.20 -9.40 11.11
C TYR A 530 -7.00 -9.25 9.60
N ILE A 531 -7.53 -8.15 9.06
CA ILE A 531 -7.34 -7.70 7.69
C ILE A 531 -7.08 -6.20 7.77
N PRO A 532 -5.87 -5.72 7.41
CA PRO A 532 -5.55 -4.29 7.42
C PRO A 532 -6.58 -3.47 6.63
N GLY A 533 -6.97 -2.32 7.16
CA GLY A 533 -7.97 -1.45 6.56
C GLY A 533 -9.42 -1.92 6.69
N LEU A 534 -9.71 -3.10 7.24
CA LEU A 534 -11.08 -3.63 7.30
C LEU A 534 -12.02 -2.73 8.11
N ARG A 535 -11.60 -2.25 9.28
CA ARG A 535 -12.41 -1.33 10.10
C ARG A 535 -12.48 0.05 9.47
N ARG A 536 -11.41 0.49 8.79
CA ARG A 536 -11.40 1.74 8.00
C ARG A 536 -12.45 1.72 6.89
N ALA A 537 -12.63 0.57 6.25
CA ALA A 537 -13.58 0.34 5.18
C ALA A 537 -15.02 0.05 5.67
N GLY A 538 -15.29 0.13 6.98
CA GLY A 538 -16.61 -0.10 7.53
C GLY A 538 -17.01 -1.57 7.67
N ASP A 539 -16.02 -2.46 7.67
CA ASP A 539 -16.10 -3.86 8.10
C ASP A 539 -17.28 -4.67 7.53
N PHE A 540 -17.89 -5.50 8.38
CA PHE A 540 -19.03 -6.33 8.02
C PHE A 540 -20.27 -5.50 7.69
N GLN A 541 -20.43 -4.31 8.27
CA GLN A 541 -21.60 -3.47 7.94
C GLN A 541 -21.58 -3.03 6.48
N THR A 542 -20.40 -2.64 5.99
CA THR A 542 -20.21 -2.32 4.56
C THR A 542 -20.35 -3.56 3.69
N ALA A 543 -19.82 -4.70 4.14
CA ALA A 543 -19.96 -5.97 3.41
C ALA A 543 -21.45 -6.35 3.23
N ILE A 544 -22.25 -6.31 4.30
CA ILE A 544 -23.69 -6.60 4.25
C ILE A 544 -24.43 -5.62 3.34
N ALA A 545 -24.13 -4.33 3.42
CA ALA A 545 -24.73 -3.32 2.53
C ALA A 545 -24.43 -3.55 1.03
N MET A 546 -23.35 -4.27 0.71
CA MET A 546 -23.01 -4.68 -0.66
C MET A 546 -23.71 -5.95 -1.12
N THR A 547 -24.21 -6.77 -0.20
CA THR A 547 -24.90 -8.02 -0.52
C THR A 547 -26.29 -7.75 -1.12
N ARG A 548 -26.68 -8.57 -2.09
CA ARG A 548 -28.03 -8.54 -2.69
C ARG A 548 -28.94 -9.64 -2.16
N GLY A 549 -28.37 -10.77 -1.78
CA GLY A 549 -29.11 -11.92 -1.27
C GLY A 549 -29.42 -11.83 0.21
N ARG A 550 -30.19 -12.81 0.71
CA ARG A 550 -30.50 -12.90 2.14
C ARG A 550 -29.29 -13.43 2.91
N VAL A 551 -28.86 -12.70 3.93
CA VAL A 551 -27.81 -13.14 4.84
C VAL A 551 -28.44 -13.45 6.20
N GLU A 552 -28.32 -14.72 6.61
CA GLU A 552 -28.73 -15.25 7.91
C GLU A 552 -27.48 -15.48 8.75
N ILE A 553 -27.37 -14.76 9.85
CA ILE A 553 -26.26 -14.85 10.79
C ILE A 553 -26.76 -15.53 12.05
N HIS A 554 -26.04 -16.53 12.54
CA HIS A 554 -26.41 -17.24 13.76
C HIS A 554 -25.21 -17.43 14.70
N ASN A 555 -25.49 -17.92 15.91
CA ASN A 555 -24.50 -18.01 16.98
C ASN A 555 -23.87 -16.63 17.28
N ALA A 556 -24.68 -15.56 17.21
CA ALA A 556 -24.26 -14.19 17.49
C ALA A 556 -24.22 -13.94 19.01
N ALA A 557 -23.20 -13.22 19.50
CA ALA A 557 -23.17 -12.74 20.87
C ALA A 557 -24.09 -11.51 21.05
N ASP A 558 -24.38 -11.12 22.29
CA ASP A 558 -25.21 -9.94 22.58
C ASP A 558 -24.67 -8.64 21.98
N ARG A 559 -23.35 -8.59 21.73
CA ARG A 559 -22.64 -7.43 21.16
C ARG A 559 -22.43 -7.51 19.65
N PHE A 560 -22.97 -8.53 18.97
CA PHE A 560 -22.89 -8.62 17.52
C PHE A 560 -24.11 -7.95 16.89
N THR A 561 -23.92 -6.76 16.31
CA THR A 561 -25.00 -6.00 15.68
C THR A 561 -24.65 -5.65 14.24
N LEU A 562 -25.54 -6.00 13.29
CA LEU A 562 -25.43 -5.62 11.88
C LEU A 562 -26.82 -5.28 11.34
N GLU A 563 -26.93 -4.17 10.62
CA GLU A 563 -28.13 -3.79 9.91
C GLU A 563 -28.17 -4.44 8.52
N GLY A 564 -29.36 -4.80 8.04
CA GLY A 564 -29.57 -5.40 6.72
C GLY A 564 -29.37 -6.92 6.65
N ALA A 565 -29.04 -7.58 7.77
CA ALA A 565 -28.98 -9.04 7.89
C ALA A 565 -29.90 -9.55 9.01
N ARG A 566 -30.33 -10.81 8.93
CA ARG A 566 -31.06 -11.44 10.04
C ARG A 566 -30.06 -12.05 11.01
N VAL A 567 -29.99 -11.50 12.21
CA VAL A 567 -29.04 -11.92 13.25
C VAL A 567 -29.76 -12.71 14.34
N GLN A 568 -29.32 -13.94 14.58
CA GLN A 568 -29.86 -14.86 15.59
C GLN A 568 -28.79 -15.13 16.65
N ARG A 569 -29.17 -15.03 17.92
CA ARG A 569 -28.25 -15.25 19.05
C ARG A 569 -27.85 -16.72 19.17
N ASP A 570 -28.81 -17.61 18.99
CA ASP A 570 -28.59 -19.03 19.17
C ASP A 570 -27.91 -19.66 17.96
N LYS A 571 -27.15 -20.73 18.21
CA LYS A 571 -26.56 -21.55 17.15
C LYS A 571 -27.66 -22.40 16.51
N LEU A 572 -27.76 -22.34 15.19
CA LEU A 572 -28.71 -23.17 14.44
C LEU A 572 -28.23 -24.62 14.36
N THR A 573 -29.19 -25.54 14.35
CA THR A 573 -28.93 -26.96 14.10
C THR A 573 -28.75 -27.24 12.60
N PRO A 574 -28.08 -28.35 12.22
CA PRO A 574 -27.96 -28.77 10.82
C PRO A 574 -29.31 -28.81 10.07
N GLN A 575 -30.38 -29.26 10.73
CA GLN A 575 -31.72 -29.33 10.13
C GLN A 575 -32.33 -27.95 9.92
N GLN A 576 -32.12 -27.02 10.86
CA GLN A 576 -32.58 -25.63 10.72
C GLN A 576 -31.86 -24.92 9.57
N ILE A 577 -30.53 -25.12 9.44
CA ILE A 577 -29.73 -24.59 8.32
C ILE A 577 -30.27 -25.10 6.98
N ALA A 578 -30.48 -26.42 6.86
CA ALA A 578 -31.02 -27.00 5.62
C ALA A 578 -32.45 -26.51 5.31
N ALA A 579 -33.29 -26.30 6.33
CA ALA A 579 -34.64 -25.77 6.16
C ALA A 579 -34.64 -24.30 5.68
N LEU A 580 -33.72 -23.48 6.18
CA LEU A 580 -33.56 -22.08 5.77
C LEU A 580 -33.02 -21.91 4.35
N LEU A 581 -32.55 -22.97 3.67
CA LEU A 581 -32.08 -22.93 2.27
C LEU A 581 -33.12 -23.43 1.27
N ARG A 582 -34.15 -24.13 1.74
CA ARG A 582 -35.34 -24.44 0.92
C ARG A 582 -36.14 -23.17 0.63
#